data_AF-A0A257V399-F1
#
_entry.id   AF-A0A257V399-F1
#
_cell.length_a   1.000
_cell.length_b   1.000
_cell.length_c   1.000
_cell.angle_alpha   90.00
_cell.angle_beta   90.00
_cell.angle_gamma   90.00
#
_symmetry.space_group_name_H-M   'P 1'
#
loop_
_entity.id
_entity.type
_entity.pdbx_description
1 polymer ?
#
loop_
_entity_poly.entity_id
_entity_poly.type
_entity_poly.pdbx_seq_one_letter_code
_entity_poly.pdbx_strand_id
1 'polypeptide(L)' 'MVAEGIENLAEYQTLRGLGVKFIQGHLLAKPAWQRLPEAQFIDFTIV' A
#
# COMPACT_ATOMS: atom_id res chain seq x y z
N MET A 1 -12.75 -4.22 4.67
CA MET A 1 -12.60 -2.97 3.89
C MET A 1 -11.19 -2.94 3.31
N VAL A 2 -11.05 -2.46 2.08
CA VAL A 2 -9.77 -2.22 1.40
C VAL A 2 -9.67 -0.71 1.17
N ALA A 3 -8.53 -0.11 1.50
CA ALA A 3 -8.25 1.27 1.09
C ALA A 3 -7.46 1.28 -0.21
N GLU A 4 -7.94 2.04 -1.20
CA GLU A 4 -7.33 2.13 -2.52
C GLU A 4 -6.63 3.48 -2.71
N GLY A 5 -5.71 3.53 -3.69
CA GLY A 5 -5.02 4.77 -4.07
C GLY A 5 -3.93 5.21 -3.10
N ILE A 6 -3.34 4.30 -2.33
CA ILE A 6 -2.24 4.65 -1.40
C ILE A 6 -0.96 4.91 -2.20
N GLU A 7 -0.43 6.12 -2.12
CA GLU A 7 0.73 6.56 -2.89
C GLU A 7 1.96 6.80 -2.03
N ASN A 8 1.77 7.13 -0.74
CA ASN A 8 2.88 7.45 0.16
C ASN A 8 2.73 6.84 1.57
N LEU A 9 3.84 6.88 2.32
CA LEU A 9 3.92 6.29 3.66
C LEU A 9 2.95 6.95 4.65
N ALA A 10 2.74 8.27 4.58
CA ALA A 10 1.88 8.99 5.53
C ALA A 10 0.42 8.54 5.42
N GLU A 11 -0.08 8.33 4.20
CA GLU A 11 -1.41 7.77 3.94
C GLU A 11 -1.55 6.36 4.51
N TYR A 12 -0.58 5.50 4.23
CA TYR A 12 -0.52 4.15 4.79
C TYR A 12 -0.60 4.18 6.32
N GLN A 13 0.31 4.92 6.97
CA GLN A 13 0.39 5.00 8.43
C GLN A 13 -0.90 5.53 9.06
N THR A 14 -1.51 6.55 8.45
CA THR A 14 -2.78 7.12 8.90
C THR A 14 -3.88 6.06 8.89
N LEU A 15 -4.06 5.34 7.78
CA LEU A 15 -5.11 4.34 7.64
C LEU A 15 -4.84 3.09 8.50
N ARG A 16 -3.57 2.71 8.66
CA ARG A 16 -3.18 1.66 9.62
C ARG A 16 -3.54 2.03 11.04
N GLY A 17 -3.30 3.28 11.46
CA GLY A 17 -3.69 3.79 12.78
C GLY A 17 -5.20 3.76 13.00
N LEU A 18 -5.99 3.90 11.93
CA LEU A 18 -7.45 3.76 11.96
C LEU A 18 -7.94 2.30 11.87
N GLY A 19 -7.04 1.32 11.84
CA GLY A 19 -7.38 -0.11 11.83
C GLY A 19 -7.62 -0.72 10.45
N VAL A 20 -7.33 -0.01 9.36
CA VAL A 20 -7.41 -0.57 8.00
C VAL A 20 -6.31 -1.60 7.81
N LYS A 21 -6.70 -2.82 7.38
CA LYS A 21 -5.76 -3.95 7.21
C LYS A 21 -5.30 -4.13 5.78
N PHE A 22 -6.22 -4.05 4.82
CA PHE A 22 -5.95 -4.31 3.40
C PHE A 22 -5.87 -2.99 2.64
N ILE A 23 -4.86 -2.87 1.78
CA ILE A 23 -4.62 -1.68 0.99
C ILE A 23 -4.23 -2.04 -0.45
N GLN A 24 -4.44 -1.11 -1.38
CA GLN A 24 -3.94 -1.15 -2.75
C GLN A 24 -3.49 0.26 -3.15
N GLY A 25 -2.38 0.36 -3.87
CA GLY A 25 -1.92 1.63 -4.40
C GLY A 25 -0.48 1.58 -4.89
N HIS A 26 -0.04 2.69 -5.49
CA HIS A 26 1.29 2.83 -6.08
C HIS A 26 2.43 2.70 -5.07
N LEU A 27 2.16 2.90 -3.77
CA LEU A 27 3.10 2.61 -2.70
C LEU A 27 3.52 1.13 -2.69
N LEU A 28 2.59 0.21 -2.98
CA LEU A 28 2.89 -1.22 -3.05
C LEU A 28 3.35 -1.61 -4.44
N ALA A 29 2.54 -1.31 -5.46
CA ALA A 29 2.79 -1.69 -6.84
C ALA A 29 1.98 -0.84 -7.80
N LYS A 30 2.56 -0.53 -8.96
CA LYS A 30 1.81 0.02 -10.10
C LYS A 30 1.16 -1.12 -10.89
N PRO A 31 0.02 -0.88 -11.56
CA PRO A 31 -0.52 -1.82 -12.52
C PRO A 31 0.52 -2.18 -13.58
N ALA A 32 0.59 -3.46 -13.94
CA ALA A 32 1.50 -3.96 -14.96
C ALA A 32 0.73 -4.67 -16.07
N TRP A 33 1.15 -4.42 -17.31
CA TRP A 33 0.49 -4.98 -18.49
C TRP A 33 0.78 -6.47 -18.63
N GLN A 34 -0.28 -7.30 -18.67
CA GLN A 34 -0.21 -8.75 -18.89
C GLN A 34 0.74 -9.52 -17.94
N ARG A 35 0.98 -8.99 -16.74
CA ARG A 35 1.80 -9.64 -15.72
C ARG A 35 1.35 -9.24 -14.32
N LEU A 36 1.76 -10.03 -13.34
CA LEU A 36 1.68 -9.63 -11.95
C LEU A 36 2.82 -8.65 -11.64
N PRO A 37 2.54 -7.47 -11.07
CA PRO A 37 3.58 -6.56 -10.64
C PRO A 37 4.27 -7.11 -9.39
N GLU A 38 5.55 -6.79 -9.24
CA GLU A 38 6.27 -7.03 -8.01
C GLU A 38 5.86 -5.95 -7.00
N ALA A 39 5.44 -6.38 -5.81
CA ALA A 39 5.03 -5.47 -4.75
C ALA A 39 6.18 -5.19 -3.79
N GLN A 40 6.25 -3.94 -3.32
CA GLN A 40 7.16 -3.54 -2.26
C GLN A 40 6.61 -3.99 -0.91
N PHE A 41 7.26 -4.98 -0.31
CA PHE A 41 6.93 -5.51 1.03
C PHE A 41 7.97 -5.06 2.07
N ILE A 42 8.33 -3.77 2.05
CA ILE A 42 9.17 -3.21 3.11
C ILE A 42 8.37 -3.12 4.41
N ASP A 43 9.06 -3.23 5.54
CA ASP A 43 8.42 -2.99 6.83
C ASP A 43 8.18 -1.48 6.99
N PHE A 44 6.99 -1.05 6.60
CA PHE A 44 6.51 0.33 6.73
C PHE A 44 6.28 0.75 8.20
N THR A 45 6.55 -0.14 9.17
CA THR A 45 6.46 0.12 10.61
C THR A 45 7.77 0.64 11.21
N ILE A 46 8.90 0.48 10.50
CA ILE A 46 10.22 0.95 10.96
C ILE A 46 10.50 2.31 10.32
N VAL A 47 9.77 3.35 10.74
CA VAL A 47 10.13 4.76 10.52
C VAL A 47 9.64 5.60 11.69
#